data_AF-A0A7S0HSG7-F1
#
_entry.id   AF-A0A7S0HSG7-F1
#
_cell.length_a   1.000
_cell.length_b   1.000
_cell.length_c   1.000
_cell.angle_alpha   90.00
_cell.angle_beta   90.00
_cell.angle_gamma   90.00
#
_symmetry.space_group_name_H-M   'P 1'
#
loop_
_entity.id
_entity.type
_entity.pdbx_description
1 polymer ?
#
loop_
_entity_poly.entity_id
_entity_poly.type
_entity_poly.pdbx_seq_one_letter_code
_entity_poly.pdbx_strand_id
1 'polypeptide(L)'
;SAKNMQFNFWEPYEEPIAAMLKDGVNIGGKNVKVKVFFRADLAGHYGLLQHGGVHDKSGKFCIHCDETSQSKKEGKFVFLTNTKQGESISLRQFCHRYKLEPANIRMLNDLVHTLCRHGDVEMVDESSSSSDCGQDFDQVFNKYMQTQNQQELKQCFENPDKPIPPGVILPCLRYCEIARSCSKLKDVDFPVLHFLYCALHLRLRFVNLLVNFVFEVAANQRKVSAVNKLLQDFRVNLELKNKDQQRQLSGKMCKRFLHCFPHIIDLLIPEEERRQEWRVAMQEWKHVIDILSCQYYDKISKSDAEELPTKIRSFCVKMLNLIPDAKRLQSFYFHSLLVGHIGDQFKYMYEEFGIPLGL
;
A
#
# COMPACT_ATOMS: atom_id res chain seq x y z
N SER A 1 9.51 -19.51 19.81
CA SER A 1 9.48 -20.17 18.50
C SER A 1 8.04 -20.32 18.03
N ALA A 2 7.75 -20.02 16.77
CA ALA A 2 6.40 -19.93 16.22
C ALA A 2 5.78 -21.32 15.97
N LYS A 3 5.28 -21.99 17.02
CA LYS A 3 4.55 -23.27 16.87
C LYS A 3 3.29 -23.17 15.99
N ASN A 4 2.74 -21.97 15.78
CA ASN A 4 1.53 -21.76 14.96
C ASN A 4 1.82 -21.48 13.47
N MET A 5 3.09 -21.40 13.04
CA MET A 5 3.46 -21.30 11.62
C MET A 5 3.75 -22.66 10.98
N GLN A 6 3.82 -23.74 11.77
CA GLN A 6 3.98 -25.10 11.25
C GLN A 6 2.70 -25.67 10.63
N PHE A 7 1.55 -25.02 10.84
CA PHE A 7 0.34 -25.37 10.12
C PHE A 7 0.39 -24.72 8.74
N ASN A 8 1.08 -25.37 7.81
CA ASN A 8 0.95 -25.00 6.41
C ASN A 8 -0.43 -25.48 5.96
N PHE A 9 -1.45 -24.62 6.12
CA PHE A 9 -2.83 -24.90 5.69
C PHE A 9 -2.91 -25.46 4.27
N TRP A 10 -1.88 -25.19 3.46
CA TRP A 10 -1.82 -25.45 2.03
C TRP A 10 -1.21 -26.77 1.60
N GLU A 11 -0.34 -27.36 2.42
CA GLU A 11 0.39 -28.59 2.05
C GLU A 11 -0.54 -29.71 1.56
N PRO A 12 -1.75 -29.94 2.14
CA PRO A 12 -2.67 -30.94 1.63
C PRO A 12 -3.33 -30.61 0.27
N TYR A 13 -3.26 -29.36 -0.20
CA TYR A 13 -3.96 -28.88 -1.39
C TYR A 13 -3.03 -28.64 -2.58
N GLU A 14 -1.71 -28.58 -2.37
CA GLU A 14 -0.71 -28.26 -3.42
C GLU A 14 -0.79 -29.21 -4.62
N GLU A 15 -0.73 -30.53 -4.39
CA GLU A 15 -0.82 -31.54 -5.45
C GLU A 15 -2.17 -31.52 -6.20
N PRO A 16 -3.33 -31.50 -5.53
CA PRO A 16 -4.62 -31.36 -6.21
C PRO A 16 -4.71 -30.09 -7.07
N ILE A 17 -4.20 -28.96 -6.60
CA ILE A 17 -4.18 -27.70 -7.35
C ILE A 17 -3.29 -27.82 -8.59
N ALA A 18 -2.08 -28.35 -8.43
CA ALA A 18 -1.15 -28.54 -9.54
C ALA A 18 -1.75 -29.45 -10.61
N ALA A 19 -2.40 -30.56 -10.21
CA ALA A 19 -3.11 -31.45 -11.11
C ALA A 19 -4.27 -30.73 -11.83
N MET A 20 -5.10 -29.95 -11.12
CA MET A 20 -6.19 -29.19 -11.73
C MET A 20 -5.70 -28.16 -12.76
N LEU A 21 -4.57 -27.49 -12.48
CA LEU A 21 -4.00 -26.50 -13.39
C LEU A 21 -3.36 -27.13 -14.62
N LYS A 22 -2.66 -28.26 -14.44
CA LYS A 22 -1.94 -28.97 -15.51
C LYS A 22 -2.89 -29.76 -16.41
N ASP A 23 -3.77 -30.54 -15.79
CA ASP A 23 -4.57 -31.55 -16.47
C ASP A 23 -6.01 -31.09 -16.72
N GLY A 24 -6.44 -29.98 -16.11
CA GLY A 24 -7.82 -29.51 -16.14
C GLY A 24 -8.75 -30.34 -15.24
N VAL A 25 -10.05 -30.06 -15.31
CA VAL A 25 -11.09 -30.79 -14.56
C VAL A 25 -12.04 -31.47 -15.53
N ASN A 26 -12.30 -32.75 -15.33
CA ASN A 26 -13.25 -33.50 -16.15
C ASN A 26 -14.68 -33.30 -15.63
N ILE A 27 -15.53 -32.66 -16.43
CA ILE A 27 -16.94 -32.43 -16.13
C ILE A 27 -17.77 -33.04 -17.27
N GLY A 28 -18.50 -34.12 -16.98
CA GLY A 28 -19.36 -34.78 -17.96
C GLY A 28 -18.62 -35.34 -19.18
N GLY A 29 -17.40 -35.85 -19.00
CA GLY A 29 -16.56 -36.39 -20.09
C GLY A 29 -15.80 -35.33 -20.88
N LYS A 30 -15.94 -34.04 -20.54
CA LYS A 30 -15.19 -32.93 -21.15
C LYS A 30 -14.11 -32.45 -20.20
N ASN A 31 -12.90 -32.27 -20.74
CA ASN A 31 -11.82 -31.62 -20.00
C ASN A 31 -11.98 -30.10 -20.08
N VAL A 32 -12.11 -29.45 -18.92
CA VAL A 32 -12.29 -28.01 -18.77
C VAL A 32 -11.04 -27.42 -18.11
N LYS A 33 -10.44 -26.42 -18.76
CA LYS A 33 -9.36 -25.64 -18.16
C LYS A 33 -9.92 -24.79 -17.03
N VAL A 34 -9.32 -24.88 -15.86
CA VAL A 34 -9.69 -24.08 -14.68
C VAL A 34 -8.57 -23.09 -14.36
N LYS A 35 -8.94 -21.87 -13.96
CA LYS A 35 -8.01 -20.95 -13.30
C LYS A 35 -8.31 -20.98 -11.80
N VAL A 36 -7.26 -21.00 -11.00
CA VAL A 36 -7.36 -21.08 -9.54
C VAL A 36 -6.91 -19.75 -8.96
N PHE A 37 -7.69 -19.19 -8.04
CA PHE A 37 -7.36 -17.95 -7.34
C PHE A 37 -7.30 -18.22 -5.84
N PHE A 38 -6.28 -17.68 -5.18
CA PHE A 38 -6.06 -17.84 -3.75
C PHE A 38 -6.31 -16.53 -3.04
N ARG A 39 -7.45 -16.42 -2.37
CA ARG A 39 -7.67 -15.32 -1.43
C ARG A 39 -7.13 -15.73 -0.08
N ALA A 40 -6.12 -15.01 0.40
CA ALA A 40 -5.50 -15.31 1.68
C ALA A 40 -5.35 -14.07 2.54
N ASP A 41 -5.26 -14.28 3.85
CA ASP A 41 -4.69 -13.28 4.74
C ASP A 41 -3.15 -13.35 4.67
N LEU A 42 -2.46 -12.57 5.51
CA LEU A 42 -1.00 -12.58 5.57
C LEU A 42 -0.40 -13.99 5.79
N ALA A 43 -1.00 -14.79 6.66
CA ALA A 43 -0.51 -16.12 6.98
C ALA A 43 -0.68 -17.07 5.79
N GLY A 44 -1.81 -16.98 5.08
CA GLY A 44 -2.04 -17.77 3.87
C GLY A 44 -1.06 -17.41 2.74
N HIS A 45 -0.73 -16.14 2.54
CA HIS A 45 0.25 -15.71 1.52
C HIS A 45 1.66 -16.24 1.81
N TYR A 46 2.07 -16.32 3.08
CA TYR A 46 3.42 -16.77 3.45
C TYR A 46 3.59 -18.29 3.50
N GLY A 47 2.53 -19.07 3.76
CA GLY A 47 2.61 -20.53 3.77
C GLY A 47 3.02 -21.16 2.44
N LEU A 48 2.72 -20.50 1.31
CA LEU A 48 2.94 -21.02 -0.05
C LEU A 48 4.30 -20.68 -0.67
N LEU A 49 5.13 -19.83 -0.06
CA LEU A 49 6.39 -19.39 -0.69
C LEU A 49 7.68 -20.02 -0.14
N GLN A 50 7.61 -20.86 0.90
CA GLN A 50 8.76 -21.44 1.64
C GLN A 50 9.69 -20.41 2.32
N HIS A 51 9.86 -19.21 1.75
CA HIS A 51 10.73 -18.12 2.22
C HIS A 51 10.03 -16.76 2.13
N GLY A 52 10.19 -15.95 3.18
CA GLY A 52 9.59 -14.63 3.33
C GLY A 52 8.65 -14.47 4.54
N GLY A 53 8.25 -13.22 4.79
CA GLY A 53 7.37 -12.82 5.87
C GLY A 53 8.04 -12.18 7.09
N VAL A 54 7.21 -11.74 8.05
CA VAL A 54 7.61 -10.86 9.17
C VAL A 54 8.72 -11.40 10.08
N HIS A 55 9.00 -12.71 10.03
CA HIS A 55 9.99 -13.37 10.89
C HIS A 55 11.26 -13.81 10.17
N ASP A 56 11.32 -13.70 8.84
CA ASP A 56 12.51 -14.02 8.06
C ASP A 56 13.38 -12.76 7.94
N LYS A 57 14.50 -12.72 8.69
CA LYS A 57 15.41 -11.56 8.75
C LYS A 57 16.12 -11.31 7.41
N SER A 58 16.40 -12.38 6.66
CA SER A 58 16.90 -12.38 5.28
C SER A 58 15.79 -12.37 4.23
N GLY A 59 14.54 -12.49 4.66
CA GLY A 59 13.41 -12.86 3.82
C GLY A 59 12.71 -11.70 3.16
N LYS A 60 12.19 -12.02 1.97
CA LYS A 60 11.29 -11.17 1.21
C LYS A 60 10.01 -10.90 2.03
N PHE A 61 9.63 -9.64 2.16
CA PHE A 61 8.49 -9.19 2.94
C PHE A 61 7.16 -9.40 2.20
N CYS A 62 7.17 -9.25 0.87
CA CYS A 62 5.98 -9.32 0.03
C CYS A 62 6.06 -10.52 -0.91
N ILE A 63 4.94 -11.21 -1.14
CA ILE A 63 4.87 -12.31 -2.12
C ILE A 63 5.06 -11.82 -3.56
N HIS A 64 4.75 -10.56 -3.84
CA HIS A 64 4.71 -9.98 -5.18
C HIS A 64 5.98 -9.22 -5.59
N CYS A 65 6.84 -8.83 -4.64
CA CYS A 65 8.08 -8.11 -4.92
C CYS A 65 9.27 -8.61 -4.08
N ASP A 66 10.45 -8.09 -4.39
CA ASP A 66 11.72 -8.46 -3.75
C ASP A 66 12.09 -7.59 -2.55
N GLU A 67 11.18 -6.75 -2.06
CA GLU A 67 11.43 -5.99 -0.84
C GLU A 67 11.70 -6.93 0.35
N THR A 68 12.72 -6.61 1.14
CA THR A 68 13.05 -7.37 2.34
C THR A 68 12.31 -6.84 3.56
N SER A 69 12.17 -7.68 4.59
CA SER A 69 11.66 -7.25 5.90
C SER A 69 12.50 -6.11 6.52
N GLN A 70 13.78 -6.00 6.16
CA GLN A 70 14.66 -4.92 6.61
C GLN A 70 14.35 -3.60 5.89
N SER A 71 14.25 -3.59 4.56
CA SER A 71 13.84 -2.40 3.79
C SER A 71 12.49 -1.87 4.25
N LYS A 72 11.56 -2.77 4.59
CA LYS A 72 10.27 -2.40 5.19
C LYS A 72 10.43 -1.75 6.57
N LYS A 73 11.32 -2.24 7.43
CA LYS A 73 11.58 -1.68 8.78
C LYS A 73 12.22 -0.29 8.72
N GLU A 74 12.95 0.00 7.65
CA GLU A 74 13.54 1.32 7.44
C GLU A 74 12.47 2.39 7.18
N GLY A 75 11.29 2.02 6.65
CA GLY A 75 10.19 2.96 6.45
C GLY A 75 10.44 3.97 5.32
N LYS A 76 11.28 3.58 4.36
CA LYS A 76 11.61 4.36 3.18
C LYS A 76 10.51 4.20 2.12
N PHE A 77 9.66 5.21 2.03
CA PHE A 77 8.48 5.17 1.14
C PHE A 77 8.56 6.17 0.00
N VAL A 78 9.33 7.25 0.18
CA VAL A 78 9.52 8.29 -0.81
C VAL A 78 10.86 8.07 -1.49
N PHE A 79 10.86 8.11 -2.82
CA PHE A 79 12.03 7.86 -3.63
C PHE A 79 12.31 9.09 -4.49
N LEU A 80 13.59 9.45 -4.59
CA LEU A 80 14.04 10.48 -5.51
C LEU A 80 14.41 9.82 -6.83
N THR A 81 13.70 10.21 -7.89
CA THR A 81 13.87 9.67 -9.24
C THR A 81 14.37 10.77 -10.17
N ASN A 82 15.46 10.48 -10.87
CA ASN A 82 15.99 11.34 -11.93
C ASN A 82 15.30 11.00 -13.26
N THR A 83 14.85 12.01 -14.00
CA THR A 83 14.44 11.81 -15.41
C THR A 83 15.65 11.39 -16.24
N LYS A 84 15.55 10.29 -17.01
CA LYS A 84 16.67 9.84 -17.83
C LYS A 84 17.00 10.89 -18.90
N GLN A 85 18.29 11.10 -19.18
CA GLN A 85 18.70 11.97 -20.27
C GLN A 85 18.09 11.49 -21.59
N GLY A 86 17.37 12.38 -22.29
CA GLY A 86 16.68 12.08 -23.55
C GLY A 86 15.22 11.62 -23.41
N GLU A 87 14.71 11.42 -22.19
CA GLU A 87 13.30 11.09 -21.95
C GLU A 87 12.47 12.40 -21.95
N SER A 88 11.78 12.69 -23.05
CA SER A 88 10.86 13.84 -23.15
C SER A 88 9.47 13.45 -22.67
N ILE A 89 9.29 13.36 -21.35
CA ILE A 89 7.99 13.06 -20.72
C ILE A 89 7.48 14.27 -19.94
N SER A 90 6.16 14.46 -19.92
CA SER A 90 5.52 15.44 -19.04
C SER A 90 5.34 14.90 -17.62
N LEU A 91 5.06 15.79 -16.65
CA LEU A 91 4.75 15.38 -15.29
C LEU A 91 3.52 14.46 -15.24
N ARG A 92 2.50 14.70 -16.08
CA ARG A 92 1.33 13.82 -16.16
C ARG A 92 1.69 12.42 -16.66
N GLN A 93 2.55 12.31 -17.68
CA GLN A 93 3.04 11.03 -18.19
C GLN A 93 3.89 10.29 -17.16
N PHE A 94 4.79 11.00 -16.47
CA PHE A 94 5.53 10.46 -15.34
C PHE A 94 4.57 9.92 -14.27
N CYS A 95 3.61 10.72 -13.83
CA CYS A 95 2.62 10.32 -12.83
C CYS A 95 1.80 9.10 -13.28
N HIS A 96 1.41 9.00 -14.56
CA HIS A 96 0.68 7.86 -15.09
C HIS A 96 1.47 6.54 -15.00
N ARG A 97 2.80 6.58 -15.24
CA ARG A 97 3.70 5.43 -15.09
C ARG A 97 3.71 4.91 -13.65
N TYR A 98 3.76 5.82 -12.68
CA TYR A 98 3.81 5.48 -11.25
C TYR A 98 2.43 5.45 -10.58
N LYS A 99 1.32 5.47 -11.35
CA LYS A 99 -0.06 5.47 -10.82
C LYS A 99 -0.27 6.53 -9.75
N LEU A 100 0.13 7.76 -10.04
CA LEU A 100 0.00 8.93 -9.18
C LEU A 100 -0.66 10.08 -9.95
N GLU A 101 -0.98 11.16 -9.24
CA GLU A 101 -1.40 12.44 -9.80
C GLU A 101 -0.32 13.50 -9.57
N PRO A 102 -0.24 14.55 -10.41
CA PRO A 102 0.70 15.65 -10.20
C PRO A 102 0.59 16.31 -8.81
N ALA A 103 -0.63 16.39 -8.26
CA ALA A 103 -0.86 16.91 -6.91
C ALA A 103 -0.17 16.06 -5.83
N ASN A 104 -0.05 14.74 -6.04
CA ASN A 104 0.66 13.86 -5.13
C ASN A 104 2.17 14.13 -5.15
N ILE A 105 2.75 14.38 -6.33
CA ILE A 105 4.19 14.71 -6.44
C ILE A 105 4.49 16.01 -5.70
N ARG A 106 3.61 17.01 -5.81
CA ARG A 106 3.71 18.24 -5.02
C ARG A 106 3.65 17.97 -3.51
N MET A 107 2.68 17.16 -3.07
CA MET A 107 2.56 16.79 -1.65
C MET A 107 3.79 16.02 -1.14
N LEU A 108 4.35 15.13 -1.96
CA LEU A 108 5.60 14.42 -1.64
C LEU A 108 6.78 15.38 -1.57
N ASN A 109 6.86 16.38 -2.44
CA ASN A 109 7.88 17.42 -2.39
C ASN A 109 7.83 18.17 -1.04
N ASP A 110 6.64 18.60 -0.64
CA ASP A 110 6.42 19.31 0.62
C ASP A 110 6.73 18.42 1.84
N LEU A 111 6.38 17.13 1.77
CA LEU A 111 6.72 16.14 2.78
C LEU A 111 8.24 15.98 2.92
N VAL A 112 8.98 15.84 1.82
CA VAL A 112 10.46 15.72 1.86
C VAL A 112 11.05 16.96 2.53
N HIS A 113 10.65 18.17 2.15
CA HIS A 113 11.12 19.41 2.79
C HIS A 113 10.82 19.46 4.29
N THR A 114 9.66 18.97 4.70
CA THR A 114 9.26 18.89 6.11
C THR A 114 10.15 17.92 6.88
N LEU A 115 10.41 16.73 6.32
CA LEU A 115 11.32 15.74 6.90
C LEU A 115 12.75 16.29 7.03
N CYS A 116 13.24 17.04 6.03
CA CYS A 116 14.55 17.71 6.09
C CYS A 116 14.65 18.69 7.27
N ARG A 117 13.59 19.48 7.51
CA ARG A 117 13.57 20.46 8.61
C ARG A 117 13.58 19.80 9.98
N HIS A 118 13.03 18.59 10.09
CA HIS A 118 12.94 17.84 11.34
C HIS A 118 14.08 16.83 11.55
N GLY A 119 14.93 16.61 10.52
CA GLY A 119 16.04 15.65 10.58
C GLY A 119 15.65 14.20 10.27
N ASP A 120 14.42 13.97 9.78
CA ASP A 120 13.84 12.64 9.53
C ASP A 120 14.04 12.17 8.08
N VAL A 121 15.19 12.47 7.48
CA VAL A 121 15.50 12.18 6.05
C VAL A 121 15.60 10.67 5.77
N GLU A 122 15.73 9.83 6.81
CA GLU A 122 15.79 8.36 6.71
C GLU A 122 14.61 7.72 5.95
N MET A 123 13.50 8.44 5.76
CA MET A 123 12.32 7.98 5.01
C MET A 123 12.42 8.12 3.48
N VAL A 124 13.52 8.72 2.99
CA VAL A 124 13.77 8.96 1.57
C VAL A 124 14.89 8.04 1.07
N ASP A 125 14.78 7.53 -0.15
CA ASP A 125 15.81 6.70 -0.78
C ASP A 125 15.98 7.03 -2.27
N GLU A 126 17.04 6.51 -2.90
CA GLU A 126 17.25 6.62 -4.34
C GLU A 126 16.52 5.49 -5.09
N SER A 127 15.84 5.80 -6.21
CA SER A 127 15.25 4.76 -7.06
C SER A 127 16.28 4.15 -8.02
N SER A 128 16.74 2.94 -7.74
CA SER A 128 17.59 2.14 -8.65
C SER A 128 16.78 1.39 -9.72
N SER A 129 15.99 2.11 -10.53
CA SER A 129 15.32 1.50 -11.69
C SER A 129 16.19 1.53 -12.95
N SER A 130 17.44 1.07 -12.83
CA SER A 130 18.26 0.43 -13.86
C SER A 130 19.65 0.20 -13.28
N SER A 131 20.22 -0.97 -13.55
CA SER A 131 21.51 -1.49 -13.13
C SER A 131 22.75 -0.72 -13.65
N ASP A 132 22.66 0.60 -13.82
CA ASP A 132 23.80 1.44 -14.21
C ASP A 132 23.77 2.75 -13.43
N CYS A 133 24.91 3.06 -12.81
CA CYS A 133 25.21 4.21 -11.95
C CYS A 133 24.71 4.08 -10.51
N GLY A 134 25.52 3.45 -9.65
CA GLY A 134 25.40 3.57 -8.19
C GLY A 134 25.75 4.98 -7.73
N GLN A 135 24.87 5.94 -8.02
CA GLN A 135 24.98 7.27 -7.44
C GLN A 135 24.77 7.15 -5.92
N ASP A 136 25.43 8.03 -5.18
CA ASP A 136 25.29 8.08 -3.74
C ASP A 136 23.99 8.85 -3.41
N PHE A 137 23.19 8.33 -2.48
CA PHE A 137 21.94 8.96 -2.04
C PHE A 137 22.15 10.43 -1.70
N ASP A 138 23.26 10.74 -1.03
CA ASP A 138 23.61 12.11 -0.64
C ASP A 138 23.76 13.02 -1.86
N GLN A 139 24.26 12.53 -2.99
CA GLN A 139 24.40 13.33 -4.22
C GLN A 139 23.05 13.63 -4.86
N VAL A 140 22.19 12.61 -4.97
CA VAL A 140 20.83 12.75 -5.53
C VAL A 140 20.00 13.68 -4.65
N PHE A 141 20.07 13.49 -3.34
CA PHE A 141 19.37 14.31 -2.36
C PHE A 141 19.87 15.76 -2.36
N ASN A 142 21.19 15.98 -2.37
CA ASN A 142 21.75 17.34 -2.44
C ASN A 142 21.33 18.05 -3.72
N LYS A 143 21.35 17.36 -4.87
CA LYS A 143 20.88 17.92 -6.14
C LYS A 143 19.38 18.23 -6.10
N TYR A 144 18.57 17.36 -5.51
CA TYR A 144 17.14 17.60 -5.33
C TYR A 144 16.89 18.89 -4.51
N MET A 145 17.66 19.11 -3.44
CA MET A 145 17.52 20.28 -2.56
C MET A 145 18.06 21.59 -3.18
N GLN A 146 18.77 21.54 -4.31
CA GLN A 146 19.27 22.75 -4.97
C GLN A 146 18.12 23.66 -5.44
N THR A 147 18.31 24.97 -5.31
CA THR A 147 17.35 25.99 -5.72
C THR A 147 16.91 25.84 -7.18
N GLN A 148 17.83 25.47 -8.08
CA GLN A 148 17.52 25.25 -9.48
C GLN A 148 16.51 24.10 -9.67
N ASN A 149 16.76 22.93 -9.07
CA ASN A 149 15.85 21.79 -9.16
C ASN A 149 14.46 22.14 -8.59
N GLN A 150 14.41 22.89 -7.48
CA GLN A 150 13.16 23.34 -6.86
C GLN A 150 12.38 24.33 -7.73
N GLN A 151 13.07 25.22 -8.46
CA GLN A 151 12.43 26.13 -9.42
C GLN A 151 11.87 25.36 -10.63
N GLU A 152 12.62 24.41 -11.17
CA GLU A 152 12.19 23.55 -12.28
C GLU A 152 10.99 22.67 -11.89
N LEU A 153 11.00 22.09 -10.68
CA LEU A 153 9.86 21.36 -10.11
C LEU A 153 8.62 22.25 -10.00
N LYS A 154 8.76 23.48 -9.50
CA LYS A 154 7.65 24.43 -9.42
C LYS A 154 7.05 24.71 -10.80
N GLN A 155 7.87 24.91 -11.82
CA GLN A 155 7.40 25.10 -13.20
C GLN A 155 6.66 23.85 -13.73
N CYS A 156 7.14 22.64 -13.41
CA CYS A 156 6.47 21.39 -13.74
C CYS A 156 5.10 21.28 -13.03
N PHE A 157 5.00 21.75 -11.79
CA PHE A 157 3.73 21.75 -11.03
C PHE A 157 2.71 22.75 -11.57
N GLU A 158 3.16 23.89 -12.11
CA GLU A 158 2.32 24.89 -12.75
C GLU A 158 1.88 24.47 -14.15
N ASN A 159 2.69 23.67 -14.84
CA ASN A 159 2.43 23.22 -16.21
C ASN A 159 2.69 21.69 -16.35
N PRO A 160 1.82 20.83 -15.80
CA PRO A 160 2.07 19.39 -15.72
C PRO A 160 2.11 18.66 -17.08
N ASP A 161 1.66 19.34 -18.15
CA ASP A 161 1.64 18.81 -19.52
C ASP A 161 2.87 19.20 -20.34
N LYS A 162 3.74 20.10 -19.83
CA LYS A 162 5.03 20.41 -20.46
C LYS A 162 6.06 19.31 -20.17
N PRO A 163 7.01 19.06 -21.09
CA PRO A 163 8.12 18.15 -20.84
C PRO A 163 8.92 18.58 -19.60
N ILE A 164 9.26 17.61 -18.77
CA ILE A 164 10.13 17.84 -17.61
C ILE A 164 11.54 18.15 -18.12
N PRO A 165 12.20 19.22 -17.63
CA PRO A 165 13.58 19.53 -18.02
C PRO A 165 14.54 18.35 -17.73
N PRO A 166 15.51 18.08 -18.61
CA PRO A 166 16.45 16.99 -18.40
C PRO A 166 17.23 17.12 -17.08
N GLY A 167 17.24 16.05 -16.30
CA GLY A 167 18.01 15.97 -15.07
C GLY A 167 17.30 16.50 -13.83
N VAL A 168 16.03 16.89 -13.93
CA VAL A 168 15.18 17.20 -12.77
C VAL A 168 14.97 15.93 -11.93
N ILE A 169 15.11 16.08 -10.62
CA ILE A 169 14.84 15.03 -9.64
C ILE A 169 13.45 15.26 -9.05
N LEU A 170 12.60 14.24 -9.15
CA LEU A 170 11.22 14.23 -8.68
C LEU A 170 11.09 13.31 -7.47
N PRO A 171 10.31 13.69 -6.44
CA PRO A 171 9.93 12.78 -5.37
C PRO A 171 8.74 11.93 -5.83
N CYS A 172 8.81 10.62 -5.60
CA CYS A 172 7.78 9.68 -6.01
C CYS A 172 7.58 8.60 -4.94
N LEU A 173 6.44 7.92 -4.94
CA LEU A 173 6.31 6.67 -4.19
C LEU A 173 6.96 5.53 -4.98
N ARG A 174 7.61 4.61 -4.27
CA ARG A 174 8.09 3.37 -4.90
C ARG A 174 6.96 2.69 -5.67
N TYR A 175 7.26 2.20 -6.85
CA TYR A 175 6.37 1.33 -7.61
C TYR A 175 7.10 0.03 -7.90
N CYS A 176 6.47 -1.08 -7.54
CA CYS A 176 7.02 -2.41 -7.75
C CYS A 176 6.06 -3.18 -8.63
N GLU A 177 6.51 -3.52 -9.83
CA GLU A 177 5.76 -4.43 -10.69
C GLU A 177 5.71 -5.83 -10.05
N ILE A 178 4.58 -6.50 -10.22
CA ILE A 178 4.39 -7.87 -9.71
C ILE A 178 5.20 -8.81 -10.61
N ALA A 179 6.41 -9.16 -10.17
CA ALA A 179 7.41 -9.86 -10.98
C ALA A 179 7.80 -11.24 -10.45
N ARG A 180 7.22 -11.68 -9.32
CA ARG A 180 7.62 -12.95 -8.70
C ARG A 180 6.94 -14.15 -9.35
N SER A 181 7.64 -15.28 -9.32
CA SER A 181 7.09 -16.62 -9.57
C SER A 181 6.93 -17.40 -8.24
N CYS A 182 5.94 -18.28 -8.16
CA CYS A 182 5.68 -19.10 -6.99
C CYS A 182 6.62 -20.32 -6.97
N SER A 183 7.58 -20.37 -6.04
CA SER A 183 8.58 -21.46 -5.98
C SER A 183 7.99 -22.86 -5.83
N LYS A 184 6.91 -23.01 -5.07
CA LYS A 184 6.23 -24.29 -4.85
C LYS A 184 5.38 -24.76 -6.03
N LEU A 185 4.96 -23.85 -6.89
CA LEU A 185 4.11 -24.13 -8.05
C LEU A 185 4.82 -23.80 -9.37
N LYS A 186 6.17 -23.81 -9.36
CA LYS A 186 7.00 -23.53 -10.55
C LYS A 186 6.70 -24.50 -11.69
N ASP A 187 6.45 -25.76 -11.38
CA ASP A 187 6.22 -26.82 -12.37
C ASP A 187 4.89 -26.65 -13.15
N VAL A 188 4.00 -25.79 -12.65
CA VAL A 188 2.71 -25.46 -13.29
C VAL A 188 2.59 -23.98 -13.68
N ASP A 189 3.71 -23.25 -13.68
CA ASP A 189 3.82 -21.82 -14.03
C ASP A 189 2.69 -20.97 -13.40
N PHE A 190 2.42 -21.19 -12.11
CA PHE A 190 1.28 -20.54 -11.46
C PHE A 190 1.52 -19.04 -11.26
N PRO A 191 0.66 -18.14 -11.81
CA PRO A 191 0.89 -16.70 -11.74
C PRO A 191 0.73 -16.17 -10.32
N VAL A 192 1.70 -15.38 -9.86
CA VAL A 192 1.61 -14.80 -8.50
C VAL A 192 0.48 -13.77 -8.39
N LEU A 193 0.04 -13.18 -9.51
CA LEU A 193 -1.18 -12.36 -9.58
C LEU A 193 -2.45 -13.07 -9.09
N HIS A 194 -2.47 -14.41 -9.06
CA HIS A 194 -3.61 -15.18 -8.59
C HIS A 194 -3.63 -15.36 -7.06
N PHE A 195 -2.62 -14.87 -6.33
CA PHE A 195 -2.64 -14.73 -4.87
C PHE A 195 -3.27 -13.39 -4.49
N LEU A 196 -4.58 -13.42 -4.34
CA LEU A 196 -5.43 -12.27 -4.15
C LEU A 196 -5.35 -11.72 -2.72
N TYR A 197 -5.06 -10.42 -2.62
CA TYR A 197 -5.23 -9.68 -1.37
C TYR A 197 -6.69 -9.71 -0.93
N CYS A 198 -6.91 -9.71 0.39
CA CYS A 198 -8.23 -9.73 1.00
C CYS A 198 -8.67 -8.34 1.52
N ALA A 199 -9.75 -7.74 1.03
CA ALA A 199 -10.33 -6.42 1.33
C ALA A 199 -10.77 -6.37 2.77
N LEU A 200 -11.37 -7.47 3.24
CA LEU A 200 -11.75 -7.58 4.63
C LEU A 200 -10.53 -7.40 5.52
N HIS A 201 -9.46 -8.16 5.26
CA HIS A 201 -8.23 -8.07 6.04
C HIS A 201 -7.49 -6.74 5.83
N LEU A 202 -7.45 -6.23 4.60
CA LEU A 202 -6.94 -4.90 4.27
C LEU A 202 -7.63 -3.84 5.14
N ARG A 203 -8.96 -3.86 5.18
CA ARG A 203 -9.77 -2.95 6.00
C ARG A 203 -9.46 -3.11 7.49
N LEU A 204 -9.45 -4.33 8.00
CA LEU A 204 -9.15 -4.61 9.41
C LEU A 204 -7.75 -4.09 9.78
N ARG A 205 -6.74 -4.36 8.95
CA ARG A 205 -5.35 -3.99 9.22
C ARG A 205 -5.14 -2.49 9.16
N PHE A 206 -5.75 -1.80 8.19
CA PHE A 206 -5.72 -0.35 8.12
C PHE A 206 -6.43 0.31 9.31
N VAL A 207 -7.62 -0.17 9.70
CA VAL A 207 -8.32 0.39 10.86
C VAL A 207 -7.51 0.20 12.15
N ASN A 208 -6.88 -0.95 12.34
CA ASN A 208 -6.01 -1.17 13.51
C ASN A 208 -4.76 -0.27 13.49
N LEU A 209 -4.24 0.09 12.31
CA LEU A 209 -3.20 1.11 12.18
C LEU A 209 -3.70 2.46 12.69
N LEU A 210 -4.91 2.89 12.29
CA LEU A 210 -5.51 4.14 12.76
C LEU A 210 -5.74 4.15 14.28
N VAL A 211 -6.17 3.03 14.84
CA VAL A 211 -6.32 2.87 16.30
C VAL A 211 -5.00 3.15 17.00
N ASN A 212 -3.89 2.56 16.53
CA ASN A 212 -2.57 2.77 17.14
C ASN A 212 -2.12 4.23 17.04
N PHE A 213 -2.33 4.87 15.87
CA PHE A 213 -2.06 6.30 15.70
C PHE A 213 -2.86 7.16 16.68
N VAL A 214 -4.18 6.96 16.75
CA VAL A 214 -5.09 7.69 17.63
C VAL A 214 -4.65 7.60 19.09
N PHE A 215 -4.36 6.39 19.57
CA PHE A 215 -4.01 6.20 20.98
C PHE A 215 -2.68 6.81 21.34
N GLU A 216 -1.73 6.85 20.41
CA GLU A 216 -0.48 7.56 20.65
C GLU A 216 -0.67 9.07 20.70
N VAL A 217 -1.32 9.66 19.70
CA VAL A 217 -1.57 11.11 19.68
C VAL A 217 -2.35 11.51 20.94
N ALA A 218 -3.34 10.72 21.32
CA ALA A 218 -4.08 10.92 22.56
C ALA A 218 -3.21 10.79 23.81
N ALA A 219 -2.25 9.86 23.85
CA ALA A 219 -1.31 9.73 24.97
C ALA A 219 -0.40 10.96 25.08
N ASN A 220 0.19 11.39 23.97
CA ASN A 220 1.06 12.57 23.91
C ASN A 220 0.32 13.85 24.29
N GLN A 221 -0.96 13.95 23.96
CA GLN A 221 -1.82 15.09 24.33
C GLN A 221 -2.56 14.91 25.68
N ARG A 222 -2.33 13.81 26.41
CA ARG A 222 -3.06 13.46 27.65
C ARG A 222 -4.60 13.40 27.50
N LYS A 223 -5.09 13.05 26.31
CA LYS A 223 -6.51 12.93 25.93
C LYS A 223 -7.04 11.49 25.85
N VAL A 224 -6.28 10.49 26.29
CA VAL A 224 -6.67 9.06 26.21
C VAL A 224 -8.04 8.78 26.83
N SER A 225 -8.35 9.40 27.98
CA SER A 225 -9.67 9.23 28.63
C SER A 225 -10.81 9.77 27.77
N ALA A 226 -10.61 10.92 27.12
CA ALA A 226 -11.61 11.53 26.24
C ALA A 226 -11.84 10.68 24.99
N VAL A 227 -10.77 10.13 24.39
CA VAL A 227 -10.88 9.17 23.28
C VAL A 227 -11.61 7.90 23.70
N ASN A 228 -11.29 7.33 24.87
CA ASN A 228 -12.00 6.14 25.37
C ASN A 228 -13.49 6.42 25.58
N LYS A 229 -13.86 7.61 26.07
CA LYS A 229 -15.26 8.02 26.21
C LYS A 229 -15.98 8.06 24.86
N LEU A 230 -15.38 8.69 23.84
CA LEU A 230 -15.94 8.69 22.47
C LEU A 230 -16.11 7.26 21.94
N LEU A 231 -15.11 6.39 22.13
CA LEU A 231 -15.22 5.00 21.69
C LEU A 231 -16.37 4.27 22.39
N GLN A 232 -16.58 4.50 23.69
CA GLN A 232 -17.71 3.95 24.44
C GLN A 232 -19.06 4.45 23.94
N ASP A 233 -19.18 5.76 23.66
CA ASP A 233 -20.41 6.38 23.13
C ASP A 233 -20.82 5.73 21.78
N PHE A 234 -19.83 5.40 20.95
CA PHE A 234 -20.03 4.69 19.68
C PHE A 234 -20.05 3.16 19.80
N ARG A 235 -20.01 2.63 21.03
CA ARG A 235 -20.01 1.18 21.34
C ARG A 235 -18.88 0.43 20.64
N VAL A 236 -17.70 1.03 20.61
CA VAL A 236 -16.45 0.43 20.11
C VAL A 236 -15.71 -0.20 21.28
N ASN A 237 -15.68 -1.53 21.29
CA ASN A 237 -14.95 -2.30 22.29
C ASN A 237 -13.59 -2.72 21.70
N LEU A 238 -12.50 -2.37 22.39
CA LEU A 238 -11.15 -2.73 22.01
C LEU A 238 -10.75 -4.04 22.71
N GLU A 239 -10.22 -5.00 21.94
CA GLU A 239 -9.61 -6.20 22.50
C GLU A 239 -8.13 -5.92 22.80
N LEU A 240 -7.68 -6.20 24.02
CA LEU A 240 -6.27 -6.14 24.41
C LEU A 240 -5.65 -7.52 24.22
N LYS A 241 -4.60 -7.63 23.40
CA LYS A 241 -3.81 -8.87 23.34
C LYS A 241 -2.72 -8.87 24.42
N ASN A 242 -2.74 -9.91 25.24
CA ASN A 242 -1.93 -10.09 26.46
C ASN A 242 -0.40 -10.10 26.29
N LYS A 243 0.15 -10.03 25.07
CA LYS A 243 1.61 -10.10 24.85
C LYS A 243 2.28 -8.78 24.45
N ASP A 244 1.57 -7.88 23.75
CA ASP A 244 2.17 -6.65 23.19
C ASP A 244 1.35 -5.38 23.46
N GLN A 245 0.30 -5.45 24.29
CA GLN A 245 -0.67 -4.36 24.51
C GLN A 245 -1.32 -3.79 23.23
N GLN A 246 -1.18 -4.48 22.09
CA GLN A 246 -1.78 -4.05 20.83
C GLN A 246 -3.30 -4.14 20.92
N ARG A 247 -3.95 -3.01 20.68
CA ARG A 247 -5.41 -2.87 20.62
C ARG A 247 -5.87 -3.39 19.26
N GLN A 248 -6.73 -4.41 19.25
CA GLN A 248 -7.31 -4.93 18.02
C GLN A 248 -8.83 -4.79 18.03
N LEU A 249 -9.38 -4.50 16.86
CA LEU A 249 -10.81 -4.46 16.60
C LEU A 249 -11.24 -5.65 15.74
N SER A 250 -12.35 -6.28 16.10
CA SER A 250 -13.05 -7.22 15.23
C SER A 250 -13.74 -6.47 14.07
N GLY A 251 -14.16 -7.18 13.01
CA GLY A 251 -14.75 -6.54 11.82
C GLY A 251 -15.96 -5.64 12.09
N LYS A 252 -16.86 -6.07 13.00
CA LYS A 252 -18.00 -5.24 13.42
C LYS A 252 -17.53 -3.99 14.17
N MET A 253 -16.49 -4.11 14.98
CA MET A 253 -15.94 -2.97 15.72
C MET A 253 -15.17 -2.01 14.81
N CYS A 254 -14.47 -2.49 13.78
CA CYS A 254 -13.83 -1.63 12.78
C CYS A 254 -14.84 -0.71 12.08
N LYS A 255 -16.03 -1.22 11.75
CA LYS A 255 -17.10 -0.38 11.17
C LYS A 255 -17.52 0.73 12.12
N ARG A 256 -17.77 0.40 13.39
CA ARG A 256 -18.15 1.38 14.42
C ARG A 256 -17.04 2.40 14.68
N PHE A 257 -15.79 1.95 14.72
CA PHE A 257 -14.63 2.82 14.89
C PHE A 257 -14.56 3.84 13.75
N LEU A 258 -14.75 3.44 12.49
CA LEU A 258 -14.75 4.37 11.35
C LEU A 258 -15.87 5.42 11.43
N HIS A 259 -17.00 5.10 12.06
CA HIS A 259 -18.06 6.09 12.34
C HIS A 259 -17.68 7.05 13.49
N CYS A 260 -16.92 6.58 14.48
CA CYS A 260 -16.41 7.38 15.59
C CYS A 260 -15.21 8.26 15.18
N PHE A 261 -14.43 7.81 14.20
CA PHE A 261 -13.14 8.39 13.83
C PHE A 261 -13.16 9.90 13.54
N PRO A 262 -14.14 10.47 12.81
CA PRO A 262 -14.20 11.93 12.62
C PRO A 262 -14.24 12.71 13.93
N HIS A 263 -15.01 12.25 14.91
CA HIS A 263 -15.11 12.89 16.24
C HIS A 263 -13.80 12.80 17.02
N ILE A 264 -13.05 11.72 16.84
CA ILE A 264 -11.72 11.56 17.42
C ILE A 264 -10.73 12.54 16.78
N ILE A 265 -10.77 12.70 15.46
CA ILE A 265 -9.94 13.66 14.74
C ILE A 265 -10.28 15.09 15.18
N ASP A 266 -11.56 15.46 15.29
CA ASP A 266 -11.99 16.76 15.79
C ASP A 266 -11.46 17.04 17.21
N LEU A 267 -11.38 16.01 18.07
CA LEU A 267 -10.84 16.10 19.43
C LEU A 267 -9.30 16.25 19.46
N LEU A 268 -8.58 15.51 18.61
CA LEU A 268 -7.13 15.37 18.68
C LEU A 268 -6.38 16.38 17.78
N ILE A 269 -7.00 16.87 16.72
CA ILE A 269 -6.37 17.74 15.73
C ILE A 269 -7.01 19.14 15.80
N PRO A 270 -6.32 20.15 16.36
CA PRO A 270 -6.90 21.47 16.56
C PRO A 270 -6.98 22.31 15.27
N GLU A 271 -6.14 22.07 14.27
CA GLU A 271 -6.11 22.82 13.02
C GLU A 271 -7.22 22.36 12.06
N GLU A 272 -8.11 23.27 11.65
CA GLU A 272 -9.23 22.94 10.74
C GLU A 272 -8.75 22.46 9.36
N GLU A 273 -7.69 23.08 8.83
CA GLU A 273 -7.07 22.66 7.56
C GLU A 273 -6.63 21.19 7.64
N ARG A 274 -5.94 20.81 8.72
CA ARG A 274 -5.49 19.43 8.94
C ARG A 274 -6.64 18.46 9.15
N ARG A 275 -7.72 18.89 9.82
CA ARG A 275 -8.96 18.10 9.92
C ARG A 275 -9.58 17.87 8.54
N GLN A 276 -9.57 18.88 7.68
CA GLN A 276 -10.10 18.75 6.33
C GLN A 276 -9.27 17.77 5.49
N GLU A 277 -7.94 17.79 5.60
CA GLU A 277 -7.07 16.79 4.96
C GLU A 277 -7.42 15.36 5.40
N TRP A 278 -7.64 15.13 6.70
CA TRP A 278 -8.10 13.85 7.23
C TRP A 278 -9.45 13.43 6.64
N ARG A 279 -10.42 14.35 6.52
CA ARG A 279 -11.73 14.04 5.92
C ARG A 279 -11.59 13.61 4.46
N VAL A 280 -10.78 14.31 3.67
CA VAL A 280 -10.52 13.97 2.26
C VAL A 280 -9.88 12.58 2.17
N ALA A 281 -8.84 12.30 2.94
CA ALA A 281 -8.17 11.00 2.93
C ALA A 281 -9.11 9.84 3.32
N MET A 282 -9.99 10.05 4.32
CA MET A 282 -10.93 9.03 4.76
C MET A 282 -12.11 8.82 3.81
N GLN A 283 -12.52 9.85 3.06
CA GLN A 283 -13.50 9.73 1.98
C GLN A 283 -12.93 8.90 0.82
N GLU A 284 -11.68 9.18 0.44
CA GLU A 284 -10.97 8.42 -0.59
C GLU A 284 -10.77 6.96 -0.17
N TRP A 285 -10.36 6.71 1.08
CA TRP A 285 -10.28 5.36 1.64
C TRP A 285 -11.61 4.60 1.55
N LYS A 286 -12.71 5.25 1.93
CA LYS A 286 -14.05 4.65 1.86
C LYS A 286 -14.36 4.23 0.42
N HIS A 287 -14.14 5.11 -0.54
CA HIS A 287 -14.36 4.84 -1.95
C HIS A 287 -13.49 3.69 -2.46
N VAL A 288 -12.19 3.69 -2.15
CA VAL A 288 -11.26 2.60 -2.50
C VAL A 288 -11.75 1.26 -1.96
N ILE A 289 -12.10 1.19 -0.67
CA ILE A 289 -12.57 -0.06 -0.07
C ILE A 289 -13.93 -0.50 -0.60
N ASP A 290 -14.85 0.42 -0.88
CA ASP A 290 -16.15 0.10 -1.44
C ASP A 290 -16.01 -0.55 -2.84
N ILE A 291 -15.08 -0.05 -3.67
CA ILE A 291 -14.78 -0.65 -4.97
C ILE A 291 -14.08 -2.00 -4.82
N LEU A 292 -13.01 -2.09 -4.01
CA LEU A 292 -12.28 -3.35 -3.79
C LEU A 292 -13.17 -4.45 -3.20
N SER A 293 -14.14 -4.07 -2.36
CA SER A 293 -15.10 -5.00 -1.74
C SER A 293 -16.31 -5.33 -2.64
N CYS A 294 -16.44 -4.69 -3.81
CA CYS A 294 -17.55 -4.93 -4.71
C CYS A 294 -17.48 -6.36 -5.28
N GLN A 295 -18.61 -7.07 -5.28
CA GLN A 295 -18.70 -8.44 -5.79
C GLN A 295 -19.29 -8.50 -7.21
N TYR A 296 -19.81 -7.39 -7.71
CA TYR A 296 -20.60 -7.32 -8.94
C TYR A 296 -19.93 -6.34 -9.91
N TYR A 297 -19.46 -6.86 -11.04
CA TYR A 297 -18.72 -6.09 -12.04
C TYR A 297 -19.51 -4.91 -12.59
N ASP A 298 -20.80 -5.13 -12.87
CA ASP A 298 -21.75 -4.15 -13.39
C ASP A 298 -21.98 -2.96 -12.44
N LYS A 299 -21.56 -3.06 -11.18
CA LYS A 299 -21.65 -1.98 -10.19
C LYS A 299 -20.40 -1.11 -10.11
N ILE A 300 -19.34 -1.45 -10.85
CA ILE A 300 -18.12 -0.65 -10.92
C ILE A 300 -18.17 0.16 -12.22
N SER A 301 -18.09 1.48 -12.12
CA SER A 301 -18.02 2.33 -13.30
C SER A 301 -16.67 2.16 -14.02
N LYS A 302 -16.66 2.37 -15.34
CA LYS A 302 -15.42 2.29 -16.12
C LYS A 302 -14.34 3.27 -15.61
N SER A 303 -14.74 4.51 -15.28
CA SER A 303 -13.83 5.52 -14.72
C SER A 303 -13.28 5.07 -13.37
N ASP A 304 -14.11 4.51 -12.48
CA ASP A 304 -13.62 3.97 -11.21
C ASP A 304 -12.62 2.84 -11.41
N ALA A 305 -12.89 1.93 -12.35
CA ALA A 305 -11.97 0.83 -12.63
C ALA A 305 -10.62 1.30 -13.17
N GLU A 306 -10.62 2.29 -14.07
CA GLU A 306 -9.40 2.86 -14.67
C GLU A 306 -8.60 3.70 -13.67
N GLU A 307 -9.28 4.42 -12.76
CA GLU A 307 -8.65 5.34 -11.81
C GLU A 307 -8.25 4.68 -10.49
N LEU A 308 -8.84 3.54 -10.12
CA LEU A 308 -8.64 2.93 -8.79
C LEU A 308 -7.16 2.74 -8.41
N PRO A 309 -6.26 2.25 -9.29
CA PRO A 309 -4.83 2.12 -8.94
C PRO A 309 -4.21 3.47 -8.53
N THR A 310 -4.59 4.54 -9.23
CA THR A 310 -4.13 5.91 -8.94
C THR A 310 -4.74 6.44 -7.64
N LYS A 311 -6.04 6.21 -7.40
CA LYS A 311 -6.72 6.60 -6.15
C LYS A 311 -6.13 5.88 -4.93
N ILE A 312 -5.78 4.59 -5.05
CA ILE A 312 -5.12 3.82 -3.99
C ILE A 312 -3.80 4.49 -3.57
N ARG A 313 -2.94 4.83 -4.53
CA ARG A 313 -1.64 5.43 -4.22
C ARG A 313 -1.75 6.89 -3.80
N SER A 314 -2.70 7.63 -4.37
CA SER A 314 -3.04 8.98 -3.93
C SER A 314 -3.48 9.02 -2.47
N PHE A 315 -4.27 8.05 -2.03
CA PHE A 315 -4.60 7.84 -0.62
C PHE A 315 -3.34 7.55 0.22
N CYS A 316 -2.43 6.69 -0.23
CA CYS A 316 -1.18 6.41 0.49
C CYS A 316 -0.30 7.66 0.69
N VAL A 317 -0.20 8.55 -0.32
CA VAL A 317 0.52 9.83 -0.19
C VAL A 317 -0.12 10.71 0.88
N LYS A 318 -1.46 10.83 0.89
CA LYS A 318 -2.18 11.58 1.94
C LYS A 318 -1.93 10.99 3.32
N MET A 319 -1.92 9.66 3.45
CA MET A 319 -1.64 9.01 4.73
C MET A 319 -0.21 9.24 5.23
N LEU A 320 0.78 9.25 4.33
CA LEU A 320 2.17 9.61 4.67
C LEU A 320 2.27 11.07 5.12
N ASN A 321 1.53 11.97 4.46
CA ASN A 321 1.47 13.38 4.89
C ASN A 321 0.78 13.52 6.25
N LEU A 322 -0.27 12.76 6.51
CA LEU A 322 -1.12 12.86 7.71
C LEU A 322 -0.50 12.23 8.96
N ILE A 323 0.25 11.14 8.80
CA ILE A 323 0.86 10.39 9.90
C ILE A 323 2.36 10.67 9.93
N PRO A 324 2.86 11.42 10.95
CA PRO A 324 4.20 11.98 10.95
C PRO A 324 5.33 10.94 11.07
N ASP A 325 5.04 9.74 11.57
CA ASP A 325 6.01 8.65 11.68
C ASP A 325 5.60 7.50 10.77
N ALA A 326 6.24 7.40 9.61
CA ALA A 326 5.90 6.37 8.65
C ALA A 326 6.31 4.96 9.09
N LYS A 327 7.14 4.81 10.15
CA LYS A 327 7.38 3.48 10.73
C LYS A 327 6.07 2.85 11.25
N ARG A 328 5.05 3.68 11.55
CA ARG A 328 3.67 3.26 11.90
C ARG A 328 2.87 2.74 10.73
N LEU A 329 3.19 3.22 9.54
CA LEU A 329 2.55 2.82 8.30
C LEU A 329 3.06 1.47 7.78
N GLN A 330 4.06 0.89 8.46
CA GLN A 330 4.69 -0.37 8.07
C GLN A 330 3.81 -1.60 8.38
N SER A 331 2.75 -1.79 7.62
CA SER A 331 1.97 -3.05 7.58
C SER A 331 2.05 -3.69 6.20
N PHE A 332 1.88 -5.02 6.12
CA PHE A 332 1.90 -5.74 4.83
C PHE A 332 0.88 -5.19 3.83
N TYR A 333 -0.34 -4.94 4.28
CA TYR A 333 -1.40 -4.42 3.43
C TYR A 333 -1.16 -2.98 3.03
N PHE A 334 -0.66 -2.12 3.93
CA PHE A 334 -0.34 -0.74 3.58
C PHE A 334 0.83 -0.66 2.60
N HIS A 335 1.89 -1.45 2.80
CA HIS A 335 2.95 -1.62 1.79
C HIS A 335 2.36 -2.03 0.43
N SER A 336 1.48 -3.03 0.40
CA SER A 336 0.90 -3.55 -0.85
C SER A 336 -0.01 -2.54 -1.57
N LEU A 337 -0.64 -1.62 -0.84
CA LEU A 337 -1.31 -0.45 -1.42
C LEU A 337 -0.27 0.52 -1.99
N LEU A 338 0.72 0.86 -1.17
CA LEU A 338 1.72 1.89 -1.45
C LEU A 338 2.57 1.56 -2.67
N VAL A 339 3.07 0.33 -2.79
CA VAL A 339 3.93 -0.07 -3.92
C VAL A 339 3.18 -0.42 -5.20
N GLY A 340 1.83 -0.40 -5.16
CA GLY A 340 0.97 -0.55 -6.33
C GLY A 340 0.35 -1.94 -6.54
N HIS A 341 0.77 -2.96 -5.79
CA HIS A 341 0.34 -4.34 -6.05
C HIS A 341 -1.18 -4.55 -6.00
N ILE A 342 -1.87 -3.94 -5.02
CA ILE A 342 -3.34 -4.08 -4.92
C ILE A 342 -4.04 -3.43 -6.12
N GLY A 343 -3.52 -2.30 -6.60
CA GLY A 343 -4.05 -1.63 -7.79
C GLY A 343 -3.81 -2.45 -9.06
N ASP A 344 -2.59 -2.97 -9.24
CA ASP A 344 -2.23 -3.79 -10.41
C ASP A 344 -3.00 -5.11 -10.43
N GLN A 345 -3.18 -5.75 -9.27
CA GLN A 345 -3.99 -6.95 -9.16
C GLN A 345 -5.46 -6.67 -9.46
N PHE A 346 -6.02 -5.57 -8.95
CA PHE A 346 -7.39 -5.17 -9.31
C PHE A 346 -7.53 -4.97 -10.81
N LYS A 347 -6.60 -4.22 -11.43
CA LYS A 347 -6.60 -3.95 -12.87
C LYS A 347 -6.56 -5.26 -13.67
N TYR A 348 -5.63 -6.15 -13.34
CA TYR A 348 -5.53 -7.48 -13.96
C TYR A 348 -6.84 -8.26 -13.86
N MET A 349 -7.43 -8.31 -12.66
CA MET A 349 -8.69 -9.04 -12.44
C MET A 349 -9.87 -8.45 -13.23
N TYR A 350 -9.94 -7.13 -13.28
CA TYR A 350 -10.98 -6.40 -14.00
C TYR A 350 -10.86 -6.59 -15.52
N GLU A 351 -9.65 -6.47 -16.08
CA GLU A 351 -9.40 -6.56 -17.52
C GLU A 351 -9.49 -8.00 -18.05
N GLU A 352 -8.92 -8.98 -17.34
CA GLU A 352 -8.84 -10.36 -17.83
C GLU A 352 -10.11 -11.17 -17.60
N PHE A 353 -10.85 -10.88 -16.53
CA PHE A 353 -11.94 -11.75 -16.08
C PHE A 353 -13.29 -11.06 -15.99
N GLY A 354 -13.35 -9.72 -16.06
CA GLY A 354 -14.60 -8.99 -15.89
C GLY A 354 -15.27 -9.27 -14.55
N ILE A 355 -14.48 -9.55 -13.51
CA ILE A 355 -14.98 -9.82 -12.16
C ILE A 355 -14.12 -9.05 -11.15
N PRO A 356 -14.73 -8.22 -10.28
CA PRO A 356 -14.09 -7.82 -9.05
C PRO A 356 -14.23 -9.04 -8.14
N LEU A 357 -13.27 -9.96 -8.20
CA LEU A 357 -13.20 -11.05 -7.21
C LEU A 357 -12.93 -10.37 -5.87
N GLY A 358 -13.99 -9.86 -5.22
CA GLY A 358 -13.95 -8.91 -4.11
C GLY A 358 -12.69 -9.11 -3.31
N LEU A 359 -11.70 -8.27 -3.68
CA LEU A 359 -10.30 -8.43 -3.36
C LEU A 359 -10.18 -8.15 -1.90
#